data_AF-A0A200QC18-F1
#
_entry.id   AF-A0A200QC18-F1
#
_cell.length_a   1.000
_cell.length_b   1.000
_cell.length_c   1.000
_cell.angle_alpha   90.00
_cell.angle_beta   90.00
_cell.angle_gamma   90.00
#
_symmetry.space_group_name_H-M   'P 1'
#
loop_
_entity.id
_entity.type
_entity.pdbx_description
1 polymer ?
#
loop_
_entity_poly.entity_id
_entity_poly.type
_entity_poly.pdbx_seq_one_letter_code
_entity_poly.pdbx_strand_id
1 'polypeptide(L)'
;MMKKFRPGDLVEISSKEDGFVGSYYEAIIIEPVGNNKYLVEYRTLITDDHKMFLREIVDATEIRPSPPKFRVSDFRTYDQVDVYANDGWWTGRIVGRNLSKYDVYFYRSSWETIGYRFSELRVHQEWENGKWVVPCQSALKV
;
A
#
# COMPACT_ATOMS: atom_id res chain seq x y z
N MET A 1 16.22 -8.84 -12.95
CA MET A 1 15.19 -8.95 -14.01
C MET A 1 13.85 -8.62 -13.36
N MET A 2 13.09 -7.64 -13.87
CA MET A 2 11.79 -7.26 -13.29
C MET A 2 10.80 -8.43 -13.38
N LYS A 3 9.99 -8.63 -12.34
CA LYS A 3 8.92 -9.64 -12.36
C LYS A 3 7.94 -9.28 -13.47
N LYS A 4 7.61 -10.26 -14.32
CA LYS A 4 6.51 -10.13 -15.29
C LYS A 4 5.22 -10.61 -14.64
N PHE A 5 4.16 -9.82 -14.79
CA PHE A 5 2.83 -10.15 -14.30
C PHE A 5 2.00 -10.75 -15.42
N ARG A 6 1.02 -11.57 -15.07
CA ARG A 6 0.10 -12.23 -16.01
C ARG A 6 -1.33 -11.76 -15.74
N PRO A 7 -2.21 -11.79 -16.77
CA PRO A 7 -3.65 -11.62 -16.57
C PRO A 7 -4.18 -12.46 -15.40
N GLY A 8 -4.94 -11.83 -14.51
CA GLY A 8 -5.50 -12.43 -13.31
C GLY A 8 -4.60 -12.42 -12.07
N ASP A 9 -3.33 -12.01 -12.17
CA ASP A 9 -2.47 -11.85 -10.99
C ASP A 9 -3.02 -10.72 -10.08
N LEU A 10 -3.11 -11.01 -8.78
CA LEU A 10 -3.43 -10.03 -7.74
C LEU A 10 -2.19 -9.21 -7.38
N VAL A 11 -2.33 -7.90 -7.41
CA VAL A 11 -1.25 -6.94 -7.24
C VAL A 11 -1.68 -5.76 -6.37
N GLU A 12 -0.70 -5.00 -5.92
CA GLU A 12 -0.91 -3.66 -5.36
C GLU A 12 -0.19 -2.64 -6.24
N ILE A 13 -0.86 -1.51 -6.48
CA ILE A 13 -0.33 -0.38 -7.24
C ILE A 13 0.14 0.69 -6.26
N SER A 14 1.42 1.03 -6.30
CA SER A 14 1.98 2.16 -5.57
C SER A 14 1.95 3.40 -6.45
N SER A 15 1.13 4.38 -6.10
CA SER A 15 1.09 5.63 -6.87
C SER A 15 2.28 6.52 -6.55
N LYS A 16 2.85 7.12 -7.60
CA LYS A 16 3.89 8.16 -7.51
C LYS A 16 3.33 9.57 -7.67
N GLU A 17 2.01 9.69 -7.86
CA GLU A 17 1.34 10.97 -7.99
C GLU A 17 1.36 11.73 -6.66
N ASP A 18 1.57 13.04 -6.72
CA ASP A 18 1.52 13.91 -5.56
C ASP A 18 0.16 13.78 -4.85
N GLY A 19 0.20 13.58 -3.54
CA GLY A 19 -1.00 13.30 -2.74
C GLY A 19 -1.31 11.81 -2.56
N PHE A 20 -0.79 10.93 -3.42
CA PHE A 20 -0.93 9.47 -3.31
C PHE A 20 0.38 8.74 -2.97
N VAL A 21 1.49 9.48 -2.82
CA VAL A 21 2.78 8.90 -2.42
C VAL A 21 2.65 8.15 -1.08
N GLY A 22 3.12 6.90 -1.07
CA GLY A 22 3.03 6.02 0.10
C GLY A 22 1.71 5.24 0.23
N SER A 23 0.81 5.37 -0.75
CA SER A 23 -0.40 4.55 -0.86
C SER A 23 -0.19 3.29 -1.70
N TYR A 24 -0.98 2.26 -1.43
CA TYR A 24 -1.07 1.02 -2.19
C TYR A 24 -2.52 0.64 -2.41
N TYR A 25 -2.92 0.52 -3.67
CA TYR A 25 -4.28 0.15 -4.06
C TYR A 25 -4.32 -1.26 -4.62
N GLU A 26 -5.26 -2.07 -4.14
CA GLU A 26 -5.41 -3.45 -4.63
C GLU A 26 -5.97 -3.45 -6.05
N ALA A 27 -5.35 -4.24 -6.93
CA ALA A 27 -5.76 -4.36 -8.32
C ALA A 27 -5.56 -5.78 -8.87
N ILE A 28 -6.15 -6.03 -10.03
CA ILE A 28 -5.98 -7.24 -10.84
C ILE A 28 -5.34 -6.83 -12.17
N ILE A 29 -4.35 -7.60 -12.61
CA ILE A 29 -3.76 -7.43 -13.94
C ILE A 29 -4.78 -7.90 -14.98
N ILE A 30 -5.18 -7.01 -15.89
CA ILE A 30 -6.05 -7.37 -17.01
C ILE A 30 -5.21 -7.88 -18.18
N GLU A 31 -4.25 -7.09 -18.64
CA GLU A 31 -3.35 -7.47 -19.73
C GLU A 31 -2.07 -6.62 -19.76
N PRO A 32 -0.95 -7.14 -20.29
CA PRO A 32 0.21 -6.33 -20.62
C PRO A 32 -0.10 -5.40 -21.79
N VAL A 33 0.33 -4.14 -21.69
CA VAL A 33 0.13 -3.14 -22.74
C VAL A 33 1.49 -2.55 -23.13
N GLY A 34 1.98 -2.88 -24.33
CA GLY A 34 3.26 -2.39 -24.83
C GLY A 34 4.45 -2.84 -23.97
N ASN A 35 5.47 -1.98 -23.86
CA ASN A 35 6.68 -2.27 -23.10
C ASN A 35 6.53 -1.83 -21.64
N ASN A 36 6.67 -2.78 -20.71
CA ASN A 36 6.71 -2.56 -19.26
C ASN A 36 5.50 -1.80 -18.67
N LYS A 37 4.32 -1.91 -19.29
CA LYS A 37 3.07 -1.38 -18.71
C LYS A 37 1.99 -2.44 -18.72
N TYR A 38 1.00 -2.25 -17.85
CA TYR A 38 -0.13 -3.16 -17.71
C TYR A 38 -1.41 -2.35 -17.58
N LEU A 39 -2.47 -2.84 -18.22
CA LEU A 39 -3.82 -2.45 -17.89
C LEU A 39 -4.22 -3.19 -16.61
N VAL A 40 -4.61 -2.43 -15.59
CA VAL A 40 -5.07 -2.97 -14.30
C VAL A 40 -6.50 -2.54 -14.03
N GLU A 41 -7.21 -3.34 -13.26
CA GLU A 41 -8.52 -3.00 -12.71
C GLU A 41 -8.40 -2.96 -11.18
N TYR A 42 -8.71 -1.82 -10.58
CA TYR A 42 -8.70 -1.66 -9.13
C TYR A 42 -9.86 -2.41 -8.49
N ARG A 43 -9.66 -2.89 -7.26
CA ARG A 43 -10.68 -3.66 -6.54
C ARG A 43 -11.58 -2.81 -5.64
N THR A 44 -11.13 -1.60 -5.34
CA THR A 44 -11.76 -0.70 -4.37
C THR A 44 -12.08 0.67 -4.96
N LEU A 45 -11.38 1.09 -6.02
CA LEU A 45 -11.65 2.34 -6.74
C LEU A 45 -12.68 2.12 -7.85
N ILE A 46 -13.66 3.01 -7.92
CA ILE A 46 -14.74 2.99 -8.91
C ILE A 46 -14.74 4.28 -9.73
N THR A 47 -15.32 4.23 -10.92
CA THR A 47 -15.50 5.40 -11.78
C THR A 47 -16.40 6.46 -11.14
N ASP A 48 -16.30 7.71 -11.59
CA ASP A 48 -17.12 8.83 -11.09
C ASP A 48 -18.63 8.59 -11.23
N ASP A 49 -19.05 7.81 -12.23
CA ASP A 49 -20.45 7.42 -12.41
C ASP A 49 -20.87 6.21 -11.56
N HIS A 50 -19.95 5.68 -10.75
CA HIS A 50 -20.09 4.56 -9.83
C HIS A 50 -20.59 3.25 -10.46
N LYS A 51 -20.42 3.07 -11.78
CA LYS A 51 -20.93 1.88 -12.48
C LYS A 51 -19.93 0.75 -12.61
N MET A 52 -18.64 1.06 -12.57
CA MET A 52 -17.58 0.10 -12.83
C MET A 52 -16.33 0.38 -12.01
N PHE A 53 -15.52 -0.64 -11.81
CA PHE A 53 -14.21 -0.49 -11.22
C PHE A 53 -13.29 0.31 -12.14
N LEU A 54 -12.47 1.15 -11.53
CA LEU A 54 -11.52 1.98 -12.25
C LEU A 54 -10.47 1.10 -12.94
N ARG A 55 -10.14 1.43 -14.19
CA ARG A 55 -9.07 0.80 -14.96
C ARG A 55 -8.06 1.83 -15.41
N GLU A 56 -6.78 1.50 -15.29
CA GLU A 56 -5.68 2.38 -15.65
C GLU A 56 -4.53 1.61 -16.28
N ILE A 57 -3.74 2.31 -17.11
CA ILE A 57 -2.47 1.79 -17.62
C ILE A 57 -1.35 2.30 -16.70
N VAL A 58 -0.73 1.39 -15.97
CA VAL A 58 0.31 1.71 -14.98
C VAL A 58 1.66 1.14 -15.40
N ASP A 59 2.75 1.77 -14.95
CA ASP A 59 4.10 1.30 -15.23
C ASP A 59 4.45 0.09 -14.35
N ALA A 60 5.20 -0.89 -14.89
CA ALA A 60 5.61 -2.07 -14.15
C ALA A 60 6.40 -1.74 -12.87
N THR A 61 7.03 -0.58 -12.80
CA THR A 61 7.73 -0.09 -11.59
C THR A 61 6.80 0.35 -10.45
N GLU A 62 5.51 0.52 -10.73
CA GLU A 62 4.48 0.87 -9.75
C GLU A 62 3.71 -0.36 -9.25
N ILE A 63 3.99 -1.53 -9.82
CA ILE A 63 3.29 -2.76 -9.50
C ILE A 63 4.14 -3.64 -8.59
N ARG A 64 3.57 -4.06 -7.48
CA ARG A 64 4.08 -5.15 -6.65
C ARG A 64 3.05 -6.27 -6.52
N PRO A 65 3.45 -7.53 -6.25
CA PRO A 65 2.48 -8.57 -5.93
C PRO A 65 1.62 -8.17 -4.73
N SER A 66 0.51 -8.86 -4.46
CA SER A 66 -0.13 -8.70 -3.15
C SER A 66 0.78 -9.22 -2.02
N PRO A 67 0.90 -8.49 -0.90
CA PRO A 67 1.74 -8.90 0.21
C PRO A 67 1.19 -10.15 0.89
N PRO A 68 2.06 -11.02 1.46
CA PRO A 68 1.62 -12.14 2.26
C PRO A 68 0.93 -11.63 3.52
N LYS A 69 -0.05 -12.39 4.00
CA LYS A 69 -0.74 -12.09 5.25
C LYS A 69 0.24 -12.26 6.42
N PHE A 70 0.62 -11.14 7.04
CA PHE A 70 1.48 -11.13 8.20
C PHE A 70 0.66 -10.77 9.44
N ARG A 71 0.45 -11.73 10.33
CA ARG A 71 -0.34 -11.53 11.55
C ARG A 71 0.56 -11.19 12.72
N VAL A 72 0.22 -10.09 13.39
CA VAL A 72 0.78 -9.72 14.70
C VAL A 72 -0.35 -9.67 15.72
N SER A 73 -0.01 -9.70 17.00
CA SER A 73 -0.99 -9.58 18.09
C SER A 73 -1.14 -8.14 18.60
N ASP A 74 -0.14 -7.29 18.34
CA ASP A 74 -0.05 -5.92 18.83
C ASP A 74 0.97 -5.16 17.97
N PHE A 75 0.96 -3.83 18.03
CA PHE A 75 2.01 -3.01 17.44
C PHE A 75 2.67 -2.11 18.50
N ARG A 76 3.92 -1.73 18.26
CA ARG A 76 4.75 -0.92 19.15
C ARG A 76 5.04 0.45 18.55
N THR A 77 5.39 1.39 19.41
CA THR A 77 5.93 2.68 18.97
C THR A 77 7.10 2.46 18.01
N TYR A 78 7.11 3.24 16.93
CA TYR A 78 8.03 3.19 15.80
C TYR A 78 7.88 2.03 14.82
N ASP A 79 6.93 1.11 15.03
CA ASP A 79 6.58 0.15 13.99
C ASP A 79 6.08 0.88 12.74
N GLN A 80 6.53 0.41 11.57
CA GLN A 80 5.98 0.82 10.29
C GLN A 80 4.75 -0.04 9.99
N VAL A 81 3.66 0.63 9.63
CA VAL A 81 2.36 0.01 9.37
C VAL A 81 1.78 0.56 8.08
N ASP A 82 0.93 -0.22 7.42
CA ASP A 82 0.00 0.32 6.45
C ASP A 82 -1.37 0.46 7.11
N VAL A 83 -2.02 1.61 6.89
CA VAL A 83 -3.37 1.92 7.37
C VAL A 83 -4.35 1.79 6.21
N TYR A 84 -5.45 1.07 6.40
CA TYR A 84 -6.54 1.06 5.42
C TYR A 84 -7.39 2.32 5.55
N ALA A 85 -7.31 3.22 4.57
CA ALA A 85 -8.05 4.47 4.51
C ALA A 85 -8.24 4.90 3.05
N ASN A 86 -9.35 5.58 2.74
CA ASN A 86 -9.66 6.07 1.39
C ASN A 86 -9.44 4.99 0.32
N ASP A 87 -9.99 3.80 0.58
CA ASP A 87 -9.98 2.64 -0.33
C ASP A 87 -8.58 2.07 -0.66
N GLY A 88 -7.54 2.49 0.07
CA GLY A 88 -6.17 2.04 -0.11
C GLY A 88 -5.42 1.83 1.20
N TRP A 89 -4.21 1.31 1.08
CA TRP A 89 -3.28 1.09 2.19
C TRP A 89 -2.24 2.19 2.23
N TRP A 90 -2.12 2.91 3.34
CA TRP A 90 -1.25 4.08 3.48
C TRP A 90 -0.12 3.84 4.47
N THR A 91 1.12 4.01 4.01
CA THR A 91 2.30 3.81 4.84
C THR A 91 2.39 4.87 5.93
N GLY A 92 2.53 4.43 7.17
CA GLY A 92 2.71 5.28 8.33
C GLY A 92 3.62 4.66 9.38
N ARG A 93 3.81 5.40 10.47
CA ARG A 93 4.60 4.96 11.62
C ARG A 93 3.83 5.19 12.90
N ILE A 94 3.83 4.21 13.80
CA ILE A 94 3.20 4.38 15.11
C ILE A 94 4.04 5.34 15.95
N VAL A 95 3.40 6.39 16.45
CA VAL A 95 4.03 7.39 17.33
C VAL A 95 3.45 7.37 18.74
N GLY A 96 2.31 6.71 18.93
CA GLY A 96 1.65 6.61 20.23
C GLY A 96 0.47 5.64 20.21
N ARG A 97 -0.16 5.53 21.36
CA ARG A 97 -1.40 4.78 21.54
C ARG A 97 -2.27 5.56 22.50
N ASN A 98 -3.50 5.82 22.09
CA ASN A 98 -4.50 6.48 22.90
C ASN A 98 -5.75 5.60 22.98
N LEU A 99 -6.15 5.22 24.21
CA LEU A 99 -7.26 4.30 24.46
C LEU A 99 -7.12 3.00 23.63
N SER A 100 -8.03 2.77 22.69
CA SER A 100 -8.10 1.60 21.81
C SER A 100 -7.54 1.85 20.41
N LYS A 101 -6.84 2.97 20.19
CA LYS A 101 -6.34 3.39 18.88
C LYS A 101 -4.82 3.59 18.92
N TYR A 102 -4.17 3.29 17.80
CA TYR A 102 -2.77 3.63 17.54
C TYR A 102 -2.72 4.96 16.81
N ASP A 103 -1.90 5.87 17.32
CA ASP A 103 -1.63 7.14 16.67
C ASP A 103 -0.56 6.89 15.59
N VAL A 104 -0.94 7.06 14.33
CA VAL A 104 -0.10 6.78 13.17
C VAL A 104 0.26 8.10 12.48
N TYR A 105 1.56 8.31 12.29
CA TYR A 105 2.14 9.44 11.59
C TYR A 105 2.44 9.12 10.12
N PHE A 106 1.90 9.92 9.20
CA PHE A 106 2.01 9.72 7.75
C PHE A 106 3.14 10.54 7.13
N TYR A 107 4.36 10.06 7.30
CA TYR A 107 5.59 10.75 6.89
C TYR A 107 5.87 10.76 5.36
N ARG A 108 5.03 10.11 4.56
CA ARG A 108 5.16 10.05 3.08
C ARG A 108 4.04 10.79 2.33
N SER A 109 2.98 11.19 3.04
CA SER A 109 1.80 11.81 2.43
C SER A 109 1.44 13.12 3.15
N SER A 110 0.56 13.10 4.16
CA SER A 110 -0.03 14.30 4.73
C SER A 110 0.77 14.97 5.85
N TRP A 111 1.78 14.28 6.42
CA TRP A 111 2.51 14.73 7.62
C TRP A 111 1.63 14.88 8.88
N GLU A 112 0.45 14.26 8.89
CA GLU A 112 -0.47 14.29 10.02
C GLU A 112 -0.30 13.06 10.91
N THR A 113 -0.84 13.17 12.13
CA THR A 113 -0.99 12.03 13.06
C THR A 113 -2.47 11.77 13.28
N ILE A 114 -2.93 10.55 12.99
CA ILE A 114 -4.35 10.16 13.08
C ILE A 114 -4.47 8.81 13.81
N GLY A 115 -5.52 8.66 14.61
CA GLY A 115 -5.74 7.47 15.44
C GLY A 115 -6.60 6.39 14.76
N TYR A 116 -6.05 5.19 14.59
CA TYR A 116 -6.70 4.02 13.96
C TYR A 116 -6.80 2.80 14.89
N ARG A 117 -7.81 1.96 14.67
CA ARG A 117 -7.98 0.69 15.38
C ARG A 117 -7.01 -0.35 14.84
N PHE A 118 -6.72 -1.37 15.66
CA PHE A 118 -5.89 -2.51 15.27
C PHE A 118 -6.34 -3.17 13.95
N SER A 119 -7.66 -3.29 13.74
CA SER A 119 -8.24 -3.94 12.55
C SER A 119 -8.02 -3.16 11.25
N GLU A 120 -7.66 -1.89 11.34
CA GLU A 120 -7.40 -1.01 10.19
C GLU A 120 -5.91 -1.00 9.81
N LEU A 121 -5.07 -1.74 10.55
CA LEU A 121 -3.63 -1.76 10.39
C LEU A 121 -3.14 -3.12 9.89
N ARG A 122 -2.07 -3.09 9.09
CA ARG A 122 -1.23 -4.27 8.80
C ARG A 122 0.23 -3.90 8.92
N VAL A 123 1.09 -4.92 9.08
CA VAL A 123 2.54 -4.73 9.04
C VAL A 123 2.93 -4.21 7.65
N HIS A 124 3.64 -3.08 7.61
CA HIS A 124 4.19 -2.55 6.37
C HIS A 124 5.27 -3.50 5.83
N GLN A 125 5.19 -3.80 4.54
CA GLN A 125 6.12 -4.67 3.84
C GLN A 125 6.54 -4.00 2.54
N GLU A 126 7.81 -4.16 2.18
CA GLU A 126 8.37 -3.68 0.93
C GLU A 126 8.67 -4.85 -0.02
N TRP A 127 8.51 -4.60 -1.31
CA TRP A 127 8.83 -5.58 -2.35
C TRP A 127 10.18 -5.24 -2.97
N GLU A 128 11.23 -5.90 -2.51
CA GLU A 128 12.61 -5.61 -2.91
C GLU A 128 13.24 -6.84 -3.54
N ASN A 129 13.85 -6.70 -4.72
CA ASN A 129 14.61 -7.76 -5.38
C ASN A 129 13.86 -9.10 -5.50
N GLY A 130 12.54 -9.06 -5.70
CA GLY A 130 11.71 -10.25 -5.86
C GLY A 130 11.33 -10.96 -4.55
N LYS A 131 11.49 -10.32 -3.40
CA LYS A 131 11.10 -10.84 -2.08
C LYS A 131 10.39 -9.77 -1.25
N TRP A 132 9.49 -10.23 -0.38
CA TRP A 132 8.90 -9.39 0.65
C TRP A 132 9.86 -9.22 1.81
N VAL A 133 10.05 -7.98 2.24
CA VAL A 133 10.84 -7.64 3.42
C VAL A 133 10.00 -6.79 4.36
N VAL A 134 10.17 -7.01 5.66
CA VAL A 134 9.68 -6.08 6.68
C VAL A 134 10.82 -5.12 6.96
N PRO A 135 10.68 -3.81 6.67
CA PRO A 135 11.75 -2.86 6.92
C PRO A 135 12.15 -2.88 8.39
N CYS A 136 13.43 -3.10 8.66
CA CYS A 136 13.96 -2.96 10.02
C CYS A 136 13.73 -1.52 10.48
N GLN A 137 13.38 -1.34 11.75
CA GLN A 137 13.21 -0.02 12.37
C GLN A 137 14.53 0.76 12.29
N SER A 138 14.78 1.49 11.21
CA SER A 138 15.79 2.54 11.22
C SER A 138 15.22 3.68 12.05
N ALA A 139 15.81 3.88 13.22
CA ALA A 139 15.60 5.08 14.02
C ALA A 139 15.74 6.27 13.08
N LEU A 140 14.66 7.05 12.93
CA LEU A 140 14.78 8.37 12.32
C LEU A 140 15.74 9.12 13.25
N LYS A 141 16.95 9.36 12.76
CA LYS A 141 17.82 10.38 13.34
C LYS A 141 17.12 11.69 13.03
N VAL A 142 16.37 12.20 14.02
CA VAL A 142 16.01 13.60 14.11
C VAL A 142 17.28 14.39 14.39
#